data_AF-A0A7S4P3S1-F1
#
_entry.id   AF-A0A7S4P3S1-F1
#
_cell.length_a   1.000
_cell.length_b   1.000
_cell.length_c   1.000
_cell.angle_alpha   90.00
_cell.angle_beta   90.00
_cell.angle_gamma   90.00
#
_symmetry.space_group_name_H-M   'P 1'
#
loop_
_entity.id
_entity.type
_entity.pdbx_description
1 polymer ?
#
loop_
_entity_poly.entity_id
_entity_poly.type
_entity_poly.pdbx_seq_one_letter_code
_entity_poly.pdbx_strand_id
1 'polypeptide(L)'
;MMENTLYMVPLREHKRPEGMFLLVRDTVDKKKFHLRPCRSVFAAGQEQMLKEIHTPNSRATTTIVKNRLQVYIYRMFGKKKTRGIVKHADIDLAFPGHSDSSIRKCLKDCGSFRRKKDGVFWTLKPSVQLPAEEELRGMVSPEDVCIVESIMAGLQRLQDD
;
A
#
# COMPACT_ATOMS: atom_id res chain seq x y z
N MET A 1 -23.70 0.18 -14.45
CA MET A 1 -23.32 -0.05 -13.04
C MET A 1 -21.91 -0.61 -13.05
N MET A 2 -21.05 -0.15 -12.15
CA MET A 2 -19.74 -0.74 -11.92
C MET A 2 -19.76 -1.41 -10.55
N GLU A 3 -19.15 -2.58 -10.48
CA GLU A 3 -19.05 -3.38 -9.27
C GLU A 3 -17.61 -3.86 -9.15
N ASN A 4 -17.05 -3.73 -7.96
CA ASN A 4 -15.77 -4.30 -7.58
C ASN A 4 -15.87 -4.86 -6.15
N THR A 5 -14.78 -5.38 -5.61
CA THR A 5 -14.77 -5.99 -4.27
C THR A 5 -14.98 -4.97 -3.13
N LEU A 6 -14.83 -3.67 -3.37
CA LEU A 6 -15.01 -2.61 -2.38
C LEU A 6 -16.43 -2.04 -2.37
N TYR A 7 -17.01 -1.78 -3.54
CA TYR A 7 -18.28 -1.07 -3.69
C TYR A 7 -18.97 -1.35 -5.02
N MET A 8 -20.25 -0.97 -5.07
CA MET A 8 -21.03 -0.84 -6.28
C MET A 8 -21.38 0.62 -6.53
N VAL A 9 -21.43 1.03 -7.80
CA VAL A 9 -21.78 2.40 -8.16
C VAL A 9 -22.60 2.45 -9.46
N PRO A 10 -23.72 3.21 -9.51
CA PRO A 10 -24.41 3.45 -10.76
C PRO A 10 -23.54 4.33 -11.66
N LEU A 11 -23.46 3.96 -12.94
CA LEU A 11 -22.73 4.73 -13.95
C LEU A 11 -23.70 5.23 -15.00
N ARG A 12 -23.56 6.51 -15.38
CA ARG A 12 -24.25 7.10 -16.54
C ARG A 12 -23.22 7.58 -17.54
N GLU A 13 -23.29 7.11 -18.79
CA GLU A 13 -22.44 7.64 -19.86
C GLU A 13 -22.93 9.02 -20.30
N HIS A 14 -21.99 9.94 -20.52
CA HIS A 14 -22.27 11.29 -21.00
C HIS A 14 -21.65 11.54 -22.37
N LYS A 15 -22.26 12.44 -23.14
CA LYS A 15 -21.68 12.92 -24.40
C LYS A 15 -20.37 13.64 -24.09
N ARG A 16 -19.32 13.20 -24.76
CA ARG A 16 -17.98 13.79 -24.63
C ARG A 16 -17.93 15.17 -25.28
N PRO A 17 -17.34 16.18 -24.62
CA PRO A 17 -17.02 17.45 -25.25
C PRO A 17 -16.08 17.28 -26.44
N GLU A 18 -16.30 18.03 -27.51
CA GLU A 18 -15.34 18.10 -28.61
C GLU A 18 -14.00 18.65 -28.11
N GLY A 19 -12.89 18.09 -28.60
CA GLY A 19 -11.56 18.48 -28.15
C GLY A 19 -11.10 17.92 -26.79
N MET A 20 -11.85 16.98 -26.16
CA MET A 20 -11.38 16.33 -24.94
C MET A 20 -10.31 15.26 -25.21
N PHE A 21 -9.12 15.46 -24.65
CA PHE A 21 -7.97 14.54 -24.72
C PHE A 21 -7.44 14.20 -23.32
N LEU A 22 -6.84 13.03 -23.19
CA LEU A 22 -6.09 12.57 -22.02
C LEU A 22 -4.59 12.78 -22.29
N LEU A 23 -3.96 13.62 -21.48
CA LEU A 23 -2.51 13.78 -21.46
C LEU A 23 -1.91 12.80 -20.43
N VAL A 24 -1.11 11.85 -20.90
CA VAL A 24 -0.41 10.87 -20.07
C VAL A 24 1.07 11.23 -20.02
N ARG A 25 1.61 11.42 -18.82
CA ARG A 25 3.05 11.61 -18.59
C ARG A 25 3.69 10.28 -18.21
N ASP A 26 4.56 9.78 -19.08
CA ASP A 26 5.38 8.60 -18.80
C ASP A 26 6.67 9.00 -18.08
N THR A 27 6.82 8.47 -16.86
CA THR A 27 7.97 8.71 -15.98
C THR A 27 9.00 7.59 -16.00
N VAL A 28 8.68 6.44 -16.62
CA VAL A 28 9.55 5.26 -16.70
C VAL A 28 10.54 5.42 -17.85
N ASP A 29 10.08 5.79 -19.04
CA ASP A 29 10.88 5.79 -20.28
C ASP A 29 11.36 7.18 -20.75
N LYS A 30 11.66 8.08 -19.80
CA LYS A 30 12.17 9.46 -20.00
C LYS A 30 11.11 10.53 -20.33
N LYS A 31 10.39 11.06 -19.33
CA LYS A 31 9.61 12.31 -19.41
C LYS A 31 8.79 12.49 -20.71
N LYS A 32 8.24 11.40 -21.27
CA LYS A 32 7.48 11.45 -22.51
C LYS A 32 6.04 11.82 -22.19
N PHE A 33 5.44 12.59 -23.08
CA PHE A 33 4.03 12.94 -23.00
C PHE A 33 3.30 12.26 -24.15
N HIS A 34 2.20 11.58 -23.83
CA HIS A 34 1.32 10.94 -24.79
C HIS A 34 -0.04 11.63 -24.74
N LEU A 35 -0.53 12.06 -25.90
CA LEU A 35 -1.87 12.61 -26.02
C LEU A 35 -2.78 11.54 -26.63
N ARG A 36 -3.89 11.22 -25.96
CA ARG A 36 -4.86 10.22 -26.42
C ARG A 36 -6.27 10.82 -26.43
N PRO A 37 -7.10 10.55 -27.44
CA PRO A 37 -8.51 10.95 -27.37
C PRO A 37 -9.21 10.21 -26.23
N CYS A 38 -9.99 10.94 -25.42
CA CYS A 38 -10.85 10.31 -24.42
C CYS A 38 -12.00 9.60 -25.15
N ARG A 39 -12.22 8.30 -24.91
CA ARG A 39 -13.22 7.52 -25.66
C ARG A 39 -14.63 7.69 -25.08
N SER A 40 -14.77 7.51 -23.77
CA SER A 40 -16.04 7.59 -23.05
C SER A 40 -15.82 8.26 -21.69
N VAL A 41 -16.85 8.95 -21.21
CA VAL A 41 -16.88 9.59 -19.89
C VAL A 41 -18.15 9.16 -19.17
N PHE A 42 -18.01 8.77 -17.92
CA PHE A 42 -19.10 8.31 -17.08
C PHE A 42 -19.21 9.21 -15.84
N ALA A 43 -20.43 9.58 -15.48
CA ALA A 43 -20.74 10.09 -14.16
C ALA A 43 -21.01 8.90 -13.23
N ALA A 44 -20.20 8.78 -12.18
CA ALA A 44 -20.41 7.85 -11.09
C ALA A 44 -21.34 8.50 -10.06
N GLY A 45 -22.41 7.79 -9.69
CA GLY A 45 -23.31 8.23 -8.62
C GLY A 45 -22.76 7.91 -7.23
N GLN A 46 -23.66 7.77 -6.25
CA GLN A 46 -23.29 7.40 -4.89
C GLN A 46 -22.78 5.95 -4.83
N GLU A 47 -21.63 5.76 -4.19
CA GLU A 47 -21.04 4.45 -3.94
C GLU A 47 -21.78 3.73 -2.81
N GLN A 48 -22.20 2.50 -3.07
CA GLN A 48 -22.69 1.57 -2.07
C GLN A 48 -21.54 0.63 -1.67
N MET A 49 -21.01 0.83 -0.46
CA MET A 49 -19.92 0.02 0.07
C MET A 49 -20.36 -1.44 0.25
N LEU A 50 -19.54 -2.36 -0.28
CA LEU A 50 -19.68 -3.81 -0.10
C LEU A 50 -18.76 -4.33 1.03
N LYS A 51 -17.67 -3.62 1.30
CA LYS A 51 -16.80 -3.87 2.46
C LYS A 51 -17.03 -2.84 3.57
N GLU A 52 -17.05 -3.31 4.81
CA GLU A 52 -17.16 -2.46 5.99
C GLU A 52 -15.91 -1.58 6.14
N ILE A 53 -16.12 -0.30 6.46
CA ILE A 53 -15.04 0.61 6.84
C ILE A 53 -14.96 0.63 8.36
N HIS A 54 -13.82 0.22 8.89
CA HIS A 54 -13.60 0.17 10.33
C HIS A 54 -13.14 1.51 10.91
N THR A 55 -13.19 1.64 12.24
CA THR A 55 -12.63 2.80 12.94
C THR A 55 -11.09 2.78 12.92
N PRO A 56 -10.41 3.94 13.02
CA PRO A 56 -8.95 4.03 12.90
C PRO A 56 -8.16 3.11 13.82
N ASN A 57 -8.58 3.00 15.08
CA ASN A 57 -7.90 2.20 16.10
C ASN A 57 -8.55 0.83 16.33
N SER A 58 -9.39 0.37 15.40
CA SER A 58 -10.01 -0.95 15.50
C SER A 58 -8.94 -2.06 15.43
N ARG A 59 -9.27 -3.23 16.00
CA ARG A 59 -8.41 -4.43 15.89
C ARG A 59 -8.20 -4.83 14.42
N ALA A 60 -9.22 -4.66 13.59
CA ALA A 60 -9.16 -4.98 12.16
C ALA A 60 -8.15 -4.08 11.44
N THR A 61 -8.27 -2.76 11.59
CA THR A 61 -7.35 -1.77 11.00
C THR A 61 -5.92 -2.00 11.45
N THR A 62 -5.72 -2.21 12.75
CA THR A 62 -4.38 -2.46 13.32
C THR A 62 -3.75 -3.75 12.77
N THR A 63 -4.57 -4.79 12.55
CA THR A 63 -4.10 -6.05 11.96
C THR A 63 -3.66 -5.86 10.52
N ILE A 64 -4.45 -5.15 9.70
CA ILE A 64 -4.09 -4.86 8.29
C ILE A 64 -2.78 -4.06 8.23
N VAL A 65 -2.65 -3.03 9.05
CA VAL A 65 -1.45 -2.18 9.11
C VAL A 65 -0.22 -3.01 9.49
N LYS A 66 -0.35 -3.88 10.52
CA LYS A 66 0.73 -4.80 10.93
C LYS A 66 1.10 -5.78 9.80
N ASN A 67 0.11 -6.40 9.18
CA ASN A 67 0.33 -7.35 8.09
C ASN A 67 1.01 -6.66 6.90
N ARG A 68 0.63 -5.41 6.58
CA ARG A 68 1.25 -4.63 5.50
C ARG A 68 2.74 -4.38 5.76
N LEU A 69 3.09 -4.00 6.98
CA LEU A 69 4.48 -3.84 7.40
C LEU A 69 5.25 -5.16 7.29
N GLN A 70 4.64 -6.26 7.74
CA GLN A 70 5.25 -7.59 7.69
C GLN A 70 5.50 -8.06 6.25
N VAL A 71 4.51 -7.92 5.36
CA VAL A 71 4.65 -8.24 3.93
C VAL A 71 5.77 -7.41 3.29
N TYR A 72 5.86 -6.11 3.62
CA TYR A 72 6.94 -5.26 3.12
C TYR A 72 8.32 -5.75 3.57
N ILE A 73 8.47 -6.06 4.85
CA ILE A 73 9.73 -6.57 5.43
C ILE A 73 10.14 -7.90 4.77
N TYR A 74 9.19 -8.84 4.60
CA TYR A 74 9.46 -10.11 3.93
C TYR A 74 9.90 -9.92 2.48
N ARG A 75 9.22 -9.05 1.72
CA ARG A 75 9.65 -8.70 0.36
C ARG A 75 11.02 -8.04 0.34
N MET A 76 11.37 -7.24 1.34
CA MET A 76 12.70 -6.64 1.45
C MET A 76 13.79 -7.69 1.70
N PHE A 77 13.55 -8.68 2.56
CA PHE A 77 14.48 -9.80 2.76
C PHE A 77 14.61 -10.71 1.53
N GLY A 78 13.51 -10.94 0.80
CA GLY A 78 13.48 -11.80 -0.40
C GLY A 78 14.13 -11.19 -1.65
N LYS A 79 14.42 -9.88 -1.66
CA LYS A 79 15.12 -9.24 -2.79
C LYS A 79 16.53 -9.82 -2.96
N LYS A 80 16.84 -10.38 -4.13
CA LYS A 80 18.20 -10.90 -4.43
C LYS A 80 19.33 -9.91 -4.14
N LYS A 81 19.07 -8.61 -4.37
CA LYS A 81 20.03 -7.51 -4.11
C LYS A 81 20.35 -7.33 -2.63
N THR A 82 19.41 -7.60 -1.73
CA THR A 82 19.60 -7.39 -0.29
C THR A 82 20.36 -8.55 0.35
N ARG A 83 20.39 -9.74 -0.29
CA ARG A 83 21.04 -10.95 0.24
C ARG A 83 20.63 -11.27 1.69
N GLY A 84 19.35 -11.03 2.00
CA GLY A 84 18.81 -11.22 3.35
C GLY A 84 19.24 -10.16 4.37
N ILE A 85 19.77 -9.01 3.95
CA ILE A 85 20.17 -7.89 4.81
C ILE A 85 19.36 -6.65 4.46
N VAL A 86 18.65 -6.10 5.44
CA VAL A 86 17.87 -4.87 5.28
C VAL A 86 18.37 -3.78 6.21
N LYS A 87 18.34 -2.53 5.76
CA LYS A 87 18.64 -1.37 6.62
C LYS A 87 17.37 -0.95 7.33
N HIS A 88 17.50 -0.62 8.60
CA HIS A 88 16.38 -0.13 9.39
C HIS A 88 15.84 1.20 8.84
N ALA A 89 16.72 2.13 8.47
CA ALA A 89 16.35 3.43 7.91
C ALA A 89 15.52 3.34 6.62
N ASP A 90 15.72 2.31 5.79
CA ASP A 90 14.93 2.10 4.57
C ASP A 90 13.48 1.71 4.88
N ILE A 91 13.24 1.10 6.06
CA ILE A 91 11.90 0.73 6.53
C ILE A 91 11.24 1.94 7.17
N ASP A 92 11.97 2.69 8.00
CA ASP A 92 11.47 3.93 8.63
C ASP A 92 11.05 4.95 7.57
N LEU A 93 11.84 5.09 6.49
CA LEU A 93 11.51 5.97 5.37
C LEU A 93 10.24 5.53 4.63
N ALA A 94 9.99 4.22 4.52
CA ALA A 94 8.81 3.68 3.85
C ALA A 94 7.55 3.71 4.72
N PHE A 95 7.71 3.72 6.05
CA PHE A 95 6.62 3.74 7.03
C PHE A 95 6.81 4.87 8.06
N PRO A 96 6.81 6.16 7.64
CA PRO A 96 7.13 7.28 8.52
C PRO A 96 6.14 7.46 9.67
N GLY A 97 4.89 6.99 9.53
CA GLY A 97 3.88 7.03 10.59
C GLY A 97 3.96 5.88 11.60
N HIS A 98 4.89 4.93 11.43
CA HIS A 98 5.04 3.81 12.37
C HIS A 98 6.08 4.13 13.43
N SER A 99 5.79 3.74 14.68
CA SER A 99 6.78 3.85 15.75
C SER A 99 7.93 2.85 15.54
N ASP A 100 9.14 3.26 15.92
CA ASP A 100 10.33 2.42 15.94
C ASP A 100 10.10 1.10 16.70
N SER A 101 9.35 1.17 17.81
CA SER A 101 9.00 -0.01 18.61
C SER A 101 8.15 -1.02 17.82
N SER A 102 7.19 -0.55 17.01
CA SER A 102 6.35 -1.40 16.16
C SER A 102 7.18 -2.08 15.06
N ILE A 103 8.05 -1.32 14.40
CA ILE A 103 8.97 -1.81 13.36
C ILE A 103 9.92 -2.86 13.94
N ARG A 104 10.56 -2.57 15.08
CA ARG A 104 11.45 -3.52 15.76
C ARG A 104 10.73 -4.78 16.20
N LYS A 105 9.47 -4.69 16.65
CA LYS A 105 8.68 -5.86 17.04
C LYS A 105 8.50 -6.81 15.86
N CYS A 106 8.11 -6.29 14.70
CA CYS A 106 7.97 -7.11 13.49
C CYS A 106 9.32 -7.68 12.99
N LEU A 107 10.40 -6.88 13.04
CA LEU A 107 11.73 -7.32 12.64
C LEU A 107 12.33 -8.37 13.59
N LYS A 108 12.02 -8.32 14.89
CA LYS A 108 12.47 -9.32 15.86
C LYS A 108 11.92 -10.70 15.58
N ASP A 109 10.76 -10.83 14.96
CA ASP A 109 10.17 -12.13 14.63
C ASP A 109 11.04 -12.85 13.58
N CYS A 110 11.47 -12.14 12.54
CA CYS A 110 12.14 -12.72 11.37
C CYS A 110 13.65 -12.44 11.25
N GLY A 111 14.17 -11.42 11.92
CA GLY A 111 15.52 -10.90 11.73
C GLY A 111 16.37 -10.83 13.00
N SER A 112 17.68 -10.87 12.81
CA SER A 112 18.71 -10.64 13.82
C SER A 112 19.26 -9.23 13.69
N PHE A 113 19.28 -8.49 14.79
CA PHE A 113 19.79 -7.12 14.88
C PHE A 113 21.32 -7.10 14.75
N ARG A 114 21.85 -6.21 13.90
CA ARG A 114 23.28 -5.91 13.80
C ARG A 114 23.52 -4.41 13.70
N ARG A 115 24.30 -3.86 14.61
CA ARG A 115 24.75 -2.46 14.55
C ARG A 115 26.16 -2.39 13.95
N LYS A 116 26.34 -1.53 12.94
CA LYS A 116 27.65 -1.20 12.35
C LYS A 116 27.87 0.31 12.45
N LYS A 117 29.09 0.76 12.13
CA LYS A 117 29.40 2.21 12.08
C LYS A 117 28.47 2.97 11.13
N ASP A 118 28.07 2.33 10.03
CA ASP A 118 27.23 2.92 8.98
C ASP A 118 25.72 2.76 9.20
N GLY A 119 25.30 2.33 10.40
CA GLY A 119 23.89 2.27 10.79
C GLY A 119 23.41 0.94 11.35
N VAL A 120 22.08 0.80 11.41
CA VAL A 120 21.38 -0.36 11.96
C VAL A 120 20.90 -1.26 10.82
N PHE A 121 21.29 -2.52 10.87
CA PHE A 121 20.98 -3.55 9.90
C PHE A 121 20.24 -4.71 10.56
N TRP A 122 19.41 -5.38 9.77
CA TRP A 122 18.74 -6.61 10.15
C TRP A 122 19.10 -7.69 9.15
N THR A 123 19.46 -8.87 9.65
CA THR A 123 19.78 -10.04 8.82
C THR A 123 18.72 -11.09 9.05
N LEU A 124 18.20 -11.70 7.97
CA LEU A 124 17.23 -12.79 8.08
C LEU A 124 17.80 -13.92 8.95
N LYS A 125 17.02 -14.40 9.92
CA LYS A 125 17.42 -15.53 10.75
C LYS A 125 17.51 -16.80 9.90
N PRO A 126 18.53 -17.65 10.06
CA PRO A 126 18.62 -18.92 9.33
C PRO A 126 17.45 -19.87 9.59
N SER A 127 16.78 -19.75 10.75
CA SER A 127 15.63 -20.55 11.12
C SER A 127 14.30 -20.11 10.48
N VAL A 128 14.29 -18.96 9.80
CA VAL A 128 13.07 -18.37 9.25
C VAL A 128 13.06 -18.59 7.75
N GLN A 129 12.08 -19.35 7.28
CA GLN A 129 11.76 -19.44 5.86
C GLN A 129 10.83 -18.28 5.50
N LEU A 130 11.18 -17.57 4.42
CA LEU A 130 10.31 -16.51 3.92
C LEU A 130 9.07 -17.15 3.27
N PRO A 131 7.86 -16.63 3.56
CA PRO A 131 6.65 -17.08 2.89
C PRO A 131 6.75 -16.91 1.37
N ALA A 132 6.04 -17.76 0.64
CA ALA A 132 5.92 -17.63 -0.81
C ALA A 132 5.12 -16.38 -1.18
N GLU A 133 5.31 -15.86 -2.40
CA GLU A 133 4.62 -14.63 -2.85
C GLU A 133 3.09 -14.77 -2.80
N GLU A 134 2.55 -15.97 -3.01
CA GLU A 134 1.11 -16.22 -2.92
C GLU A 134 0.60 -16.12 -1.48
N GLU A 135 1.36 -16.62 -0.50
CA GLU A 135 1.03 -16.49 0.92
C GLU A 135 1.08 -15.02 1.35
N LEU A 136 2.07 -14.26 0.86
CA LEU A 136 2.19 -12.82 1.13
C LEU A 136 1.00 -12.03 0.58
N ARG A 137 0.47 -12.41 -0.58
CA ARG A 137 -0.74 -11.80 -1.17
C ARG A 137 -2.00 -12.12 -0.36
N GLY A 138 -2.06 -13.30 0.26
CA GLY A 138 -3.13 -13.66 1.18
C GLY A 138 -3.12 -12.89 2.51
N MET A 139 -1.98 -12.34 2.94
CA MET A 139 -1.87 -11.61 4.20
C MET A 139 -2.48 -10.20 4.16
N VAL A 140 -2.41 -9.54 3.02
CA VAL A 140 -2.95 -8.19 2.78
C VAL A 140 -3.39 -8.08 1.33
N SER A 141 -4.70 -7.84 1.14
CA SER A 141 -5.26 -7.58 -0.18
C SER A 141 -5.13 -6.10 -0.57
N PRO A 142 -5.15 -5.76 -1.87
CA PRO A 142 -5.23 -4.37 -2.33
C PRO A 142 -6.42 -3.62 -1.72
N GLU A 143 -7.55 -4.29 -1.55
CA GLU A 143 -8.77 -3.74 -0.96
C GLU A 143 -8.56 -3.34 0.50
N ASP A 144 -7.84 -4.15 1.28
CA ASP A 144 -7.52 -3.82 2.68
C ASP A 144 -6.67 -2.55 2.77
N VAL A 145 -5.74 -2.36 1.82
CA VAL A 145 -4.93 -1.14 1.74
C VAL A 145 -5.81 0.07 1.41
N CYS A 146 -6.71 -0.04 0.42
CA CYS A 146 -7.64 1.03 0.08
C CYS A 146 -8.53 1.42 1.26
N ILE A 147 -9.00 0.44 2.05
CA ILE A 147 -9.81 0.70 3.25
C ILE A 147 -9.00 1.49 4.27
N VAL A 148 -7.78 1.04 4.60
CA VAL A 148 -6.91 1.76 5.55
C VAL A 148 -6.62 3.18 5.09
N GLU A 149 -6.34 3.37 3.80
CA GLU A 149 -6.07 4.71 3.24
C GLU A 149 -7.31 5.61 3.31
N SER A 150 -8.51 5.08 3.04
CA SER A 150 -9.77 5.80 3.20
C SER A 150 -10.01 6.25 4.65
N ILE A 151 -9.75 5.36 5.62
CA ILE A 151 -9.84 5.67 7.06
C ILE A 151 -8.86 6.79 7.43
N MET A 152 -7.59 6.69 7.02
CA MET A 152 -6.58 7.69 7.34
C MET A 152 -6.89 9.04 6.70
N ALA A 153 -7.36 9.07 5.45
CA ALA A 153 -7.78 10.29 4.78
C ALA A 153 -8.99 10.93 5.47
N GLY A 154 -9.95 10.13 5.94
CA GLY A 154 -11.08 10.61 6.74
C GLY A 154 -10.64 11.20 8.08
N LEU A 155 -9.73 10.52 8.78
CA LEU A 155 -9.17 11.01 10.04
C LEU A 155 -8.42 12.33 9.86
N GLN A 156 -7.63 12.46 8.79
CA GLN A 156 -6.91 13.70 8.49
C GLN A 156 -7.87 14.87 8.29
N ARG A 157 -8.93 14.69 7.50
CA ARG A 157 -9.95 15.74 7.29
C ARG A 157 -10.57 16.22 8.61
N LEU A 158 -10.86 15.29 9.52
CA LEU A 158 -11.39 15.63 10.85
C LEU A 158 -10.38 16.37 11.75
N GLN A 159 -9.08 16.27 11.49
CA GLN A 159 -8.04 17.01 12.21
C GLN A 159 -7.78 18.38 11.58
N ASP A 160 -8.04 18.51 10.29
CA ASP A 160 -7.86 19.76 9.53
C ASP A 160 -9.03 20.75 9.75
N ASP A 161 -10.18 20.27 10.21
CA ASP A 161 -11.36 21.05 10.63
C ASP A 161 -11.15 21.74 11.99
#